data_AF-A0A962CHE0-F1
#
_entry.id   AF-A0A962CHE0-F1
#
_cell.length_a   1.000
_cell.length_b   1.000
_cell.length_c   1.000
_cell.angle_alpha   90.00
_cell.angle_beta   90.00
_cell.angle_gamma   90.00
#
_symmetry.space_group_name_H-M   'P 1'
#
loop_
_entity.id
_entity.type
_entity.pdbx_description
1 polymer ?
#
loop_
_entity_poly.entity_id
_entity_poly.type
_entity_poly.pdbx_seq_one_letter_code
_entity_poly.pdbx_strand_id
1 'polypeptide(L)'
;MSDLVLWLDALRLSDLGKVGGKNSSLGEMIGNLSKLGVSVPGGYATTAEAFQQFIAQSGLAQRIQDRLATLDVDDVSALTTAGAEIRRWVIETPLIPEFDKAVREAYAELCKR
;
A
#
# COMPACT_ATOMS: atom_id res chain seq x y z
N MET A 1 7.61 5.13 -15.82
CA MET A 1 7.11 4.22 -14.76
C MET A 1 6.58 5.10 -13.67
N SER A 2 5.35 4.87 -13.24
CA SER A 2 4.75 5.62 -12.15
C SER A 2 5.36 5.16 -10.83
N ASP A 3 5.87 6.07 -9.99
CA ASP A 3 6.40 5.76 -8.65
C ASP A 3 5.32 5.25 -7.67
N LEU A 4 4.09 5.05 -8.14
CA LEU A 4 2.95 4.54 -7.37
C LEU A 4 2.92 3.01 -7.25
N VAL A 5 3.58 2.29 -8.16
CA VAL A 5 3.66 0.83 -8.19
C VAL A 5 5.07 0.37 -8.58
N LEU A 6 5.63 -0.60 -7.86
CA LEU A 6 6.97 -1.15 -8.08
C LEU A 6 6.92 -2.67 -8.23
N TRP A 7 7.62 -3.21 -9.24
CA TRP A 7 7.74 -4.66 -9.44
C TRP A 7 8.59 -5.32 -8.35
N LEU A 8 8.13 -6.46 -7.83
CA LEU A 8 8.81 -7.14 -6.73
C LEU A 8 10.24 -7.57 -7.09
N ASP A 9 10.49 -7.95 -8.34
CA ASP A 9 11.82 -8.34 -8.84
C ASP A 9 12.85 -7.18 -8.84
N ALA A 10 12.37 -5.94 -8.88
CA ALA A 10 13.18 -4.73 -8.84
C ALA A 10 13.43 -4.21 -7.40
N LEU A 11 12.71 -4.71 -6.39
CA LEU A 11 12.82 -4.24 -5.01
C LEU A 11 14.07 -4.76 -4.31
N ARG A 12 14.62 -3.94 -3.41
CA ARG A 12 15.70 -4.29 -2.48
C ARG A 12 15.36 -3.87 -1.05
N LEU A 13 16.17 -4.31 -0.07
CA LEU A 13 16.04 -3.84 1.33
C LEU A 13 16.10 -2.32 1.47
N SER A 14 16.83 -1.63 0.59
CA SER A 14 16.88 -0.16 0.55
C SER A 14 15.53 0.49 0.26
N ASP A 15 14.56 -0.24 -0.30
CA ASP A 15 13.23 0.26 -0.61
C ASP A 15 12.22 0.10 0.54
N LEU A 16 12.67 -0.32 1.73
CA LEU A 16 11.79 -0.50 2.91
C LEU A 16 10.90 0.71 3.18
N GLY A 17 11.44 1.93 3.09
CA GLY A 17 10.66 3.15 3.29
C GLY A 17 9.60 3.41 2.22
N LYS A 18 9.73 2.80 1.04
CA LYS A 18 8.80 2.97 -0.09
C LYS A 18 7.69 1.92 -0.10
N VAL A 19 7.97 0.68 0.30
CA VAL A 19 7.05 -0.46 0.12
C VAL A 19 6.78 -1.28 1.38
N GLY A 20 7.47 -0.98 2.48
CA GLY A 20 7.39 -1.70 3.74
C GLY A 20 8.17 -3.02 3.77
N GLY A 21 8.40 -3.54 4.98
CA GLY A 21 9.32 -4.66 5.21
C GLY A 21 8.91 -5.99 4.54
N LYS A 22 7.62 -6.23 4.33
CA LYS A 22 7.13 -7.44 3.65
C LYS A 22 7.52 -7.45 2.18
N ASN A 23 7.27 -6.36 1.47
CA ASN A 23 7.55 -6.25 0.04
C ASN A 23 9.05 -6.18 -0.24
N SER A 24 9.82 -5.48 0.58
CA SER A 24 11.28 -5.46 0.45
C SER A 24 11.89 -6.85 0.67
N SER A 25 11.38 -7.62 1.65
CA SER A 25 11.83 -9.00 1.88
C SER A 25 11.45 -9.93 0.72
N LEU A 26 10.26 -9.78 0.13
CA LEU A 26 9.88 -10.53 -1.08
C LEU A 26 10.83 -10.24 -2.26
N GLY A 27 11.22 -8.98 -2.46
CA GLY A 27 12.19 -8.61 -3.49
C GLY A 27 13.56 -9.25 -3.31
N GLU A 28 14.08 -9.26 -2.07
CA GLU A 28 15.33 -9.98 -1.76
C GLU A 28 15.21 -11.49 -2.01
N MET A 29 14.07 -12.09 -1.65
CA MET A 29 13.85 -13.52 -1.88
C MET A 29 13.82 -13.84 -3.39
N ILE A 30 13.12 -13.04 -4.19
CA ILE A 30 13.11 -13.19 -5.65
C ILE A 30 14.52 -13.02 -6.24
N GLY A 31 15.26 -12.00 -5.81
CA GLY A 31 16.59 -11.72 -6.37
C GLY A 31 17.67 -12.75 -5.98
N ASN A 32 17.62 -13.26 -4.74
CA ASN A 32 18.69 -14.10 -4.19
C ASN A 32 18.35 -15.60 -4.20
N LEU A 33 17.10 -15.98 -3.90
CA LEU A 33 16.73 -17.38 -3.75
C LEU A 33 16.32 -18.05 -5.07
N SER A 34 15.92 -17.28 -6.09
CA SER A 34 15.69 -17.83 -7.44
C SER A 34 16.94 -18.49 -8.02
N LYS A 35 18.13 -17.99 -7.67
CA LYS A 35 19.43 -18.58 -8.04
C LYS A 35 19.69 -19.93 -7.36
N LEU A 36 19.00 -20.19 -6.26
CA LEU A 36 19.10 -21.42 -5.46
C LEU A 36 17.95 -22.39 -5.79
N GLY A 37 17.17 -22.14 -6.85
CA GLY A 37 16.06 -22.99 -7.28
C GLY A 37 14.78 -22.83 -6.46
N VAL A 38 14.72 -21.85 -5.56
CA VAL A 38 13.50 -21.54 -4.79
C VAL A 38 12.60 -20.66 -5.64
N SER A 39 11.39 -21.15 -5.92
CA SER A 39 10.39 -20.38 -6.67
C SER A 39 9.62 -19.47 -5.73
N VAL A 40 9.69 -18.15 -5.98
CA VAL A 40 8.91 -17.14 -5.28
C VAL A 40 8.01 -16.47 -6.32
N PRO A 41 6.68 -16.40 -6.10
CA PRO A 41 5.79 -15.74 -7.04
C PRO A 41 6.17 -14.28 -7.26
N GLY A 42 6.18 -13.86 -8.53
CA GLY A 42 6.34 -12.45 -8.90
C GLY A 42 5.10 -11.63 -8.57
N GLY A 43 5.15 -10.35 -8.90
CA GLY A 43 4.06 -9.42 -8.66
C GLY A 43 4.56 -7.99 -8.54
N TYR A 44 3.71 -7.11 -8.02
CA TYR A 44 4.04 -5.73 -7.78
C TYR A 44 3.49 -5.26 -6.44
N ALA A 45 4.10 -4.22 -5.89
CA ALA A 45 3.71 -3.56 -4.66
C ALA A 45 3.23 -2.13 -4.95
N THR A 46 2.22 -1.67 -4.24
CA THR A 46 1.89 -0.25 -4.17
C THR A 46 2.88 0.46 -3.24
N THR A 47 3.10 1.76 -3.46
CA THR A 47 4.09 2.52 -2.68
C THR A 47 3.45 3.34 -1.57
N ALA A 48 4.26 3.71 -0.58
CA ALA A 48 3.88 4.65 0.47
C ALA A 48 3.47 6.00 -0.13
N GLU A 49 4.12 6.43 -1.22
CA GLU A 49 3.71 7.64 -1.96
C GLU A 49 2.29 7.52 -2.51
N ALA A 50 1.92 6.38 -3.11
CA ALA A 50 0.55 6.16 -3.58
C ALA A 50 -0.48 6.27 -2.45
N PHE A 51 -0.16 5.73 -1.27
CA PHE A 51 -0.99 5.87 -0.09
C PHE A 51 -1.09 7.33 0.40
N GLN A 52 0.03 8.06 0.44
CA GLN A 52 0.05 9.46 0.86
C GLN A 52 -0.80 10.33 -0.09
N GLN A 53 -0.67 10.14 -1.40
CA GLN A 53 -1.50 10.84 -2.38
C GLN A 53 -2.98 10.51 -2.16
N PHE A 54 -3.33 9.22 -2.03
CA PHE A 54 -4.71 8.78 -1.79
C PHE A 54 -5.32 9.38 -0.52
N ILE A 55 -4.58 9.44 0.60
CA ILE A 55 -5.08 9.99 1.86
C ILE A 55 -5.19 11.52 1.81
N ALA A 56 -4.32 12.19 1.06
CA ALA A 56 -4.31 13.65 0.94
C ALA A 56 -5.50 14.21 0.15
N GLN A 57 -6.17 13.39 -0.67
CA GLN A 57 -7.31 13.84 -1.45
C GLN A 57 -8.55 14.10 -0.58
N SER A 58 -9.43 14.98 -1.05
CA SER A 58 -10.81 15.14 -0.55
C SER A 58 -10.94 15.37 0.97
N GLY A 59 -9.88 15.87 1.62
CA GLY A 59 -9.86 16.13 3.07
C GLY A 59 -9.89 14.87 3.95
N LEU A 60 -9.69 13.67 3.38
CA LEU A 60 -9.76 12.40 4.11
C LEU A 60 -8.73 12.37 5.25
N ALA A 61 -7.50 12.81 4.99
CA ALA A 61 -6.44 12.94 6.00
C ALA A 61 -6.91 13.74 7.23
N GLN A 62 -7.47 14.93 7.00
CA GLN A 62 -7.92 15.81 8.07
C GLN A 62 -9.06 15.17 8.85
N ARG A 63 -10.05 14.59 8.16
CA ARG A 63 -11.18 13.92 8.79
C ARG A 63 -10.77 12.76 9.69
N ILE A 64 -9.76 11.99 9.28
CA ILE A 64 -9.17 10.91 10.09
C ILE A 64 -8.47 11.51 11.32
N GLN A 65 -7.65 12.55 11.14
CA GLN A 65 -6.95 13.20 12.24
C GLN A 65 -7.93 13.77 13.28
N ASP A 66 -8.97 14.48 12.84
CA ASP A 66 -9.99 15.05 13.73
C ASP A 66 -10.72 13.95 14.51
N ARG A 67 -11.00 12.82 13.87
CA ARG A 67 -11.67 11.69 14.52
C ARG A 67 -10.80 11.01 15.59
N LEU A 68 -9.48 11.04 15.41
CA LEU A 68 -8.51 10.46 16.33
C LEU A 68 -8.05 11.43 17.41
N ALA A 69 -8.12 12.74 17.17
CA ALA A 69 -7.56 13.77 18.06
C ALA A 69 -8.11 13.74 19.50
N THR A 70 -9.36 13.30 19.67
CA THR A 70 -10.05 13.24 20.96
C THR A 70 -10.32 11.81 21.43
N LEU A 71 -9.81 10.80 20.71
CA LEU A 71 -10.08 9.41 21.00
C LEU A 71 -9.22 8.93 22.18
N ASP A 72 -9.87 8.46 23.24
CA ASP A 72 -9.23 7.64 24.25
C ASP A 72 -9.00 6.23 23.69
N VAL A 73 -7.72 5.82 23.63
CA VAL A 73 -7.32 4.51 23.08
C VAL A 73 -7.48 3.37 24.08
N ASP A 74 -7.64 3.68 25.37
CA ASP A 74 -7.93 2.67 26.40
C ASP A 74 -9.43 2.33 26.46
N ASP A 75 -10.29 3.19 25.90
CA ASP A 75 -11.70 2.87 25.63
C ASP A 75 -11.83 2.02 24.35
N VAL A 76 -11.85 0.70 24.54
CA VAL A 76 -11.98 -0.30 23.48
C VAL A 76 -13.26 -0.11 22.64
N SER A 77 -14.35 0.36 23.24
CA SER A 77 -15.62 0.58 22.54
C SER A 77 -15.52 1.80 21.61
N ALA A 78 -14.97 2.90 22.12
CA ALA A 78 -14.71 4.09 21.33
C ALA A 78 -13.72 3.80 20.19
N LEU A 79 -12.67 3.03 20.45
CA LEU A 79 -11.67 2.61 19.46
C LEU A 79 -12.29 1.77 18.35
N THR A 80 -13.17 0.82 18.70
CA THR A 80 -13.88 -0.03 17.72
C THR A 80 -14.75 0.80 16.80
N THR A 81 -15.52 1.74 17.37
CA THR A 81 -16.36 2.67 16.63
C THR A 81 -15.52 3.55 15.69
N ALA A 82 -14.46 4.18 16.21
CA ALA A 82 -13.57 5.04 15.42
C ALA A 82 -12.93 4.29 14.25
N GLY A 83 -12.41 3.09 14.53
CA GLY A 83 -11.80 2.26 13.50
C GLY A 83 -12.78 1.85 12.41
N ALA A 84 -14.04 1.53 12.77
CA ALA A 84 -15.07 1.20 11.79
C ALA A 84 -15.41 2.39 10.88
N GLU A 85 -15.54 3.59 11.47
CA GLU A 85 -15.81 4.83 10.72
C GLU A 85 -14.66 5.16 9.76
N ILE A 86 -13.41 5.14 10.24
CA ILE A 86 -12.23 5.45 9.43
C ILE A 86 -12.09 4.44 8.28
N ARG A 87 -12.25 3.14 8.55
CA ARG A 87 -12.21 2.10 7.50
C ARG A 87 -13.29 2.33 6.46
N ARG A 88 -14.50 2.71 6.88
CA ARG A 88 -15.59 3.03 5.96
C ARG A 88 -15.23 4.22 5.06
N TRP A 89 -14.68 5.30 5.62
CA TRP A 89 -14.26 6.47 4.82
C TRP A 89 -13.19 6.10 3.79
N VAL A 90 -12.21 5.27 4.17
CA VAL A 90 -11.19 4.77 3.25
C VAL A 90 -11.80 3.96 2.11
N ILE A 91 -12.76 3.06 2.41
CA ILE A 91 -13.43 2.23 1.39
C ILE A 91 -14.30 3.06 0.45
N GLU A 92 -15.01 4.06 0.97
CA GLU A 92 -15.89 4.94 0.19
C GLU A 92 -15.13 5.96 -0.66
N THR A 93 -13.85 6.21 -0.33
CA THR A 93 -13.02 7.15 -1.07
C THR A 93 -12.49 6.49 -2.35
N PRO A 94 -12.76 7.06 -3.54
CA PRO A 94 -12.26 6.50 -4.79
C PRO A 94 -10.73 6.59 -4.87
N LEU A 95 -10.10 5.66 -5.58
CA LEU A 95 -8.68 5.78 -5.89
C LEU A 95 -8.45 6.99 -6.81
N ILE A 96 -7.29 7.62 -6.66
CA ILE A 96 -6.83 8.67 -7.57
C ILE A 96 -6.69 8.07 -9.00
N PRO A 97 -7.14 8.76 -10.06
CA PRO A 97 -7.15 8.21 -11.42
C PRO A 97 -5.80 7.65 -11.87
N GLU A 98 -4.71 8.35 -11.56
CA GLU A 98 -3.34 7.93 -11.87
C GLU A 98 -2.96 6.63 -11.15
N PHE A 99 -3.41 6.46 -9.90
CA PHE A 99 -3.15 5.27 -9.11
C PHE A 99 -3.99 4.07 -9.57
N ASP A 100 -5.30 4.25 -9.81
CA ASP A 100 -6.15 3.20 -10.37
C ASP A 100 -5.60 2.71 -11.72
N LYS A 101 -5.21 3.64 -12.60
CA LYS A 101 -4.57 3.31 -13.88
C LYS A 101 -3.29 2.51 -13.68
N ALA A 102 -2.38 2.96 -12.80
CA ALA A 102 -1.11 2.27 -12.55
C ALA A 102 -1.32 0.83 -12.05
N VAL A 103 -2.28 0.60 -11.15
CA VAL A 103 -2.61 -0.73 -10.65
C VAL A 103 -3.17 -1.62 -11.76
N ARG A 104 -4.09 -1.10 -12.60
CA ARG A 104 -4.68 -1.86 -13.71
C ARG A 104 -3.65 -2.22 -14.78
N GLU A 105 -2.77 -1.29 -15.13
CA GLU A 105 -1.69 -1.54 -16.09
C GLU A 105 -0.71 -2.59 -15.56
N ALA A 106 -0.29 -2.49 -14.29
CA ALA A 106 0.57 -3.47 -13.65
C ALA A 106 -0.09 -4.86 -13.58
N TYR A 107 -1.39 -4.92 -13.29
CA TYR A 107 -2.15 -6.18 -13.30
C TYR A 107 -2.23 -6.79 -14.70
N ALA A 108 -2.56 -5.99 -15.72
CA ALA A 108 -2.63 -6.46 -17.10
C ALA A 108 -1.27 -6.97 -17.62
N GLU A 109 -0.17 -6.36 -17.16
CA GLU A 109 1.18 -6.84 -17.43
C GLU A 109 1.49 -8.13 -16.66
N LEU A 110 1.10 -8.24 -15.39
CA LEU A 110 1.28 -9.45 -14.59
C LEU A 110 0.60 -10.66 -15.23
N CYS A 111 -0.59 -10.51 -15.80
CA CYS A 111 -1.30 -11.59 -16.48
C CYS A 111 -0.66 -12.06 -17.80
N LYS A 112 0.31 -11.32 -18.34
CA LYS A 112 1.04 -11.70 -19.57
C LYS A 112 2.39 -12.37 -19.27
N ARG A 113 2.88 -12.25 -18.04
CA ARG A 113 4.13 -12.84 -17.56
C ARG A 113 3.92 -14.31 -17.17
#